data_AF-A0A2R7KFM5-F1
#
_entry.id   AF-A0A2R7KFM5-F1
#
_cell.length_a   1.000
_cell.length_b   1.000
_cell.length_c   1.000
_cell.angle_alpha   90.00
_cell.angle_beta   90.00
_cell.angle_gamma   90.00
#
_symmetry.space_group_name_H-M   'P 1'
#
loop_
_entity.id
_entity.type
_entity.pdbx_description
1 polymer ?
#
loop_
_entity_poly.entity_id
_entity_poly.type
_entity_poly.pdbx_seq_one_letter_code
_entity_poly.pdbx_strand_id
1 'polypeptide(L)' 'MGTDELIIAMAEDRGAKKAEKKAEAQANRKVLAEKKAIARNFKKLGVAIPDIAKGLGLTVEEIERL' A
#
# COMPACT_ATOMS: atom_id res chain seq x y z
N MET A 1 -21.73 16.34 31.65
CA MET A 1 -21.14 16.17 30.31
C MET A 1 -21.16 17.52 29.65
N GLY A 2 -20.07 18.27 29.82
CA GLY A 2 -19.95 19.65 29.35
C GLY A 2 -19.61 19.70 27.87
N THR A 3 -19.97 20.79 27.21
CA THR A 3 -19.67 21.07 25.80
C THR A 3 -18.18 20.93 25.45
N ASP A 4 -17.28 21.21 26.40
CA ASP A 4 -15.84 21.09 26.24
C ASP A 4 -15.36 19.64 26.10
N GLU A 5 -15.97 18.70 26.85
CA GLU A 5 -15.65 17.26 26.74
C GLU A 5 -16.05 16.70 25.36
N LEU A 6 -17.17 17.20 24.81
CA LEU A 6 -17.65 16.84 23.47
C LEU A 6 -16.72 17.36 22.35
N ILE A 7 -16.14 18.54 22.52
CA ILE A 7 -15.21 19.13 21.54
C ILE A 7 -13.88 18.35 21.54
N ILE A 8 -13.37 17.97 22.72
CA ILE A 8 -12.15 17.17 22.86
C ILE A 8 -12.35 15.78 22.23
N ALA A 9 -13.45 15.11 22.55
CA ALA A 9 -13.77 13.79 22.00
C ALA A 9 -13.91 13.80 20.47
N MET A 10 -14.53 14.84 19.88
CA MET A 10 -14.59 14.99 18.41
C MET A 10 -13.22 15.25 17.78
N ALA A 11 -12.33 15.98 18.46
CA ALA A 11 -10.99 16.25 17.97
C ALA A 11 -10.13 14.97 17.95
N GLU A 12 -10.24 14.14 18.98
CA GLU A 12 -9.54 12.85 19.08
C GLU A 12 -10.04 11.83 18.03
N ASP A 13 -11.35 11.70 17.82
CA ASP A 13 -11.92 10.80 16.80
C ASP A 13 -11.50 11.20 15.36
N ARG A 14 -11.46 12.51 15.07
CA ARG A 14 -10.98 13.02 13.78
C ARG A 14 -9.48 12.81 13.60
N GLY A 15 -8.69 12.93 14.67
CA GLY A 15 -7.25 12.65 14.67
C GLY A 15 -6.96 11.19 14.36
N ALA A 16 -7.66 10.27 15.04
CA ALA A 16 -7.53 8.83 14.86
C ALA A 16 -7.90 8.38 13.44
N LYS A 17 -9.05 8.81 12.91
CA LYS A 17 -9.48 8.48 11.54
C LYS A 17 -8.52 8.99 10.46
N LYS A 18 -7.88 10.15 10.67
CA LYS A 18 -6.86 10.66 9.74
C LYS A 18 -5.55 9.88 9.81
N ALA A 19 -5.16 9.42 11.00
CA ALA A 19 -3.97 8.60 11.17
C ALA A 19 -4.13 7.23 10.52
N GLU A 20 -5.30 6.60 10.69
CA GLU A 20 -5.61 5.26 10.16
C GLU A 20 -5.60 5.26 8.62
N LYS A 21 -6.27 6.24 7.98
CA LYS A 21 -6.25 6.39 6.51
C LYS A 21 -4.86 6.65 5.95
N LYS A 22 -4.00 7.37 6.68
CA LYS A 22 -2.60 7.60 6.27
C LYS A 22 -1.75 6.34 6.42
N ALA A 23 -2.01 5.52 7.44
CA ALA A 23 -1.31 4.27 7.67
C ALA A 23 -1.63 3.24 6.58
N GLU A 24 -2.90 3.06 6.22
CA GLU A 24 -3.31 2.17 5.12
C GLU A 24 -2.73 2.61 3.76
N ALA A 25 -2.78 3.91 3.46
CA ALA A 25 -2.22 4.43 2.21
C ALA A 25 -0.71 4.21 2.11
N GLN A 26 0.02 4.29 3.22
CA GLN A 26 1.45 4.01 3.24
C GLN A 26 1.76 2.52 3.15
N ALA A 27 0.97 1.67 3.82
CA ALA A 27 1.13 0.21 3.74
C ALA A 27 0.96 -0.27 2.30
N ASN A 28 -0.10 0.17 1.61
CA ASN A 28 -0.35 -0.21 0.21
C ASN A 28 0.74 0.28 -0.75
N ARG A 29 1.30 1.47 -0.52
CA ARG A 29 2.41 2.00 -1.34
C ARG A 29 3.71 1.21 -1.14
N LYS A 30 4.03 0.84 0.11
CA LYS A 30 5.22 0.04 0.40
C LYS A 30 5.12 -1.36 -0.20
N VAL A 31 3.97 -2.01 -0.04
CA VAL A 31 3.70 -3.33 -0.62
C VAL A 31 3.82 -3.29 -2.15
N LEU A 32 3.28 -2.26 -2.81
CA LEU A 32 3.41 -2.14 -4.26
C LEU A 32 4.86 -1.92 -4.71
N ALA A 33 5.63 -1.11 -3.98
CA ALA A 33 7.03 -0.87 -4.27
C ALA A 33 7.89 -2.14 -4.10
N GLU A 34 7.63 -2.92 -3.05
CA GLU A 34 8.30 -4.20 -2.82
C GLU A 34 7.96 -5.22 -3.91
N LYS A 35 6.69 -5.37 -4.28
CA LYS A 35 6.27 -6.22 -5.40
C LYS A 35 7.00 -5.82 -6.69
N LYS A 36 7.12 -4.53 -6.98
CA LYS A 36 7.85 -4.03 -8.17
C LYS A 36 9.36 -4.31 -8.09
N ALA A 37 9.97 -4.23 -6.92
CA ALA A 37 11.38 -4.57 -6.73
C ALA A 37 11.62 -6.07 -6.93
N ILE A 38 10.76 -6.90 -6.35
CA ILE A 38 10.79 -8.35 -6.50
C ILE A 38 10.58 -8.76 -7.97
N ALA A 39 9.60 -8.15 -8.66
CA ALA A 39 9.36 -8.38 -10.08
C ALA A 39 10.60 -8.08 -10.94
N ARG A 40 11.30 -6.97 -10.68
CA ARG A 40 12.55 -6.63 -11.36
C ARG A 40 13.67 -7.63 -11.10
N ASN A 41 13.78 -8.14 -9.86
CA ASN A 41 14.75 -9.18 -9.55
C ASN A 41 14.42 -10.49 -10.29
N PHE A 42 13.16 -10.90 -10.32
CA PHE A 42 12.75 -12.08 -11.09
C PHE A 42 12.98 -11.92 -12.60
N LYS A 43 12.74 -10.73 -13.16
CA LYS A 43 13.06 -10.41 -14.56
C LYS A 43 14.56 -10.54 -14.85
N LYS A 44 15.43 -10.09 -13.93
CA LYS A 44 16.90 -10.27 -14.02
C LYS A 44 17.33 -11.74 -13.91
N LEU A 45 16.58 -12.55 -13.16
CA LEU A 45 16.83 -13.99 -13.00
C LEU A 45 16.31 -14.82 -14.18
N GLY A 46 15.63 -14.20 -15.16
CA GLY A 46 15.09 -14.90 -16.32
C GLY A 46 13.77 -15.62 -16.08
N VAL A 47 13.04 -15.30 -15.01
CA VAL A 47 11.70 -15.85 -14.75
C VAL A 47 10.70 -15.24 -15.74
N ALA A 48 9.77 -16.04 -16.24
CA ALA A 48 8.78 -15.60 -17.20
C ALA A 48 7.83 -14.54 -16.58
N ILE A 49 7.58 -13.46 -17.32
CA ILE A 49 6.71 -12.35 -16.90
C ILE A 49 5.30 -12.82 -16.45
N PRO A 50 4.64 -13.79 -17.12
CA PRO A 50 3.33 -14.30 -16.67
C PRO A 50 3.38 -14.95 -15.28
N ASP A 51 4.46 -15.65 -14.96
CA ASP A 51 4.64 -16.30 -13.66
C ASP A 51 4.91 -15.26 -12.56
N ILE A 52 5.69 -14.23 -12.87
CA ILE A 52 5.92 -13.08 -11.98
C ILE A 52 4.60 -12.34 -11.70
N ALA A 53 3.81 -12.10 -12.75
CA ALA A 53 2.49 -11.47 -12.66
C ALA A 53 1.57 -12.25 -11.73
N LYS A 54 1.50 -13.57 -11.92
CA LYS A 54 0.69 -14.48 -11.10
C LYS A 54 1.18 -14.57 -9.65
N GLY A 55 2.50 -14.60 -9.43
CA GLY A 55 3.09 -14.70 -8.09
C GLY A 55 2.99 -13.42 -7.25
N LEU A 56 2.99 -12.25 -7.89
CA LEU A 56 2.94 -10.95 -7.21
C LEU A 56 1.54 -10.30 -7.24
N GLY A 57 0.62 -10.86 -8.04
CA GLY A 57 -0.70 -10.26 -8.30
C GLY A 57 -0.59 -8.91 -9.00
N LEU A 58 0.38 -8.78 -9.91
CA LEU A 58 0.57 -7.62 -10.78
C LEU A 58 0.11 -7.98 -12.19
N THR A 59 -0.21 -6.98 -13.01
CA THR A 59 -0.49 -7.23 -14.42
C THR A 59 0.81 -7.46 -15.21
N VAL A 60 0.71 -8.23 -16.29
CA VAL A 60 1.85 -8.47 -17.21
C VAL A 60 2.38 -7.13 -17.75
N GLU A 61 1.49 -6.22 -18.16
CA GLU A 61 1.85 -4.88 -18.63
C GLU A 61 2.62 -4.07 -17.58
N GLU A 62 2.23 -4.14 -16.31
CA GLU A 62 2.95 -3.46 -15.23
C GLU A 62 4.37 -3.98 -15.07
N ILE A 63 4.60 -5.29 -15.27
CA ILE A 63 5.93 -5.91 -15.14
C ILE A 63 6.78 -5.70 -16.40
N GLU A 64 6.16 -5.64 -17.58
CA GLU A 64 6.87 -5.29 -18.82
C GLU A 64 7.41 -3.87 -18.76
N ARG A 65 6.65 -2.92 -18.18
CA ARG A 65 7.04 -1.52 -18.01
C ARG A 65 8.07 -1.27 -16.88
N LEU A 66 8.38 -2.27 -16.05
CA LEU A 66 9.39 -2.21 -14.97
C LEU A 66 10.82 -2.48 -15.46
#